data_AF-A0A5C8DP86-F1
#
_entry.id   AF-A0A5C8DP86-F1
#
_cell.length_a   1.000
_cell.length_b   1.000
_cell.length_c   1.000
_cell.angle_alpha   90.00
_cell.angle_beta   90.00
_cell.angle_gamma   90.00
#
_symmetry.space_group_name_H-M   'P 1'
#
loop_
_entity.id
_entity.type
_entity.pdbx_description
1 polymer ?
#
loop_
_entity_poly.entity_id
_entity_poly.type
_entity_poly.pdbx_seq_one_letter_code
_entity_poly.pdbx_strand_id
1 'polypeptide(L)'
;MSTGHEEDKNKPQRTETRRLISREGDKEIWEVTITEITEEQDLLEPPPPCDRDNRFDNTREWLLFLCNAIQPTERVVACFFSIHQLPGEYSVLFTGNWKFDPADKEWVFYADDKVQDSYLLPDSEYKDLNREDTLKKFAGELKAFSKTEQFKQSFFGRLKAVATGFFQEEIIMIK
;
A
#
# COMPACT_ATOMS: atom_id res chain seq x y z
N MET A 1 38.87 -11.74 -0.93
CA MET A 1 37.74 -12.64 -1.21
C MET A 1 37.39 -13.32 0.10
N SER A 2 36.32 -12.86 0.76
CA SER A 2 35.79 -13.51 1.96
C SER A 2 34.30 -13.69 1.73
N THR A 3 33.88 -14.94 1.77
CA THR A 3 32.53 -15.44 1.49
C THR A 3 31.54 -15.03 2.57
N GLY A 4 30.29 -14.81 2.14
CA GLY A 4 29.22 -14.24 2.93
C GLY A 4 28.72 -15.10 4.09
N HIS A 5 27.95 -14.43 4.95
CA HIS A 5 26.89 -15.02 5.76
C HIS A 5 25.71 -14.06 5.65
N GLU A 6 24.78 -14.38 4.77
CA GLU A 6 23.41 -13.90 4.82
C GLU A 6 22.79 -14.48 6.10
N GLU A 7 22.48 -13.64 7.08
CA GLU A 7 21.64 -14.03 8.20
C GLU A 7 20.23 -14.25 7.69
N ASP A 8 19.88 -15.52 7.53
CA ASP A 8 18.54 -16.01 7.24
C ASP A 8 17.62 -15.68 8.42
N LYS A 9 16.92 -14.54 8.33
CA LYS A 9 16.05 -13.98 9.39
C LYS A 9 14.66 -14.61 9.44
N ASN A 10 14.46 -15.80 8.87
CA ASN A 10 13.14 -16.45 8.85
C ASN A 10 13.16 -17.81 9.56
N LYS A 11 13.53 -17.82 10.84
CA LYS A 11 13.46 -19.03 11.67
C LYS A 11 12.13 -19.04 12.43
N PRO A 12 11.24 -20.02 12.19
CA PRO A 12 9.95 -20.09 12.89
C PRO A 12 10.18 -20.18 14.41
N GLN A 13 9.50 -19.33 15.17
CA GLN A 13 9.52 -19.40 16.62
C GLN A 13 8.70 -20.63 17.06
N ARG A 14 9.41 -21.60 17.64
CA ARG A 14 8.81 -22.83 18.16
C ARG A 14 8.53 -22.66 19.65
N THR A 15 7.27 -22.66 20.03
CA THR A 15 6.88 -22.66 21.44
C THR A 15 6.53 -24.08 21.86
N GLU A 16 7.29 -24.62 22.81
CA GLU A 16 7.06 -25.96 23.37
C GLU A 16 6.35 -25.81 24.72
N THR A 17 5.17 -26.41 24.86
CA THR A 17 4.46 -26.47 26.14
C THR A 17 4.44 -27.91 26.62
N ARG A 18 4.94 -28.15 27.84
CA ARG A 18 4.95 -29.48 28.48
C ARG A 18 3.90 -29.57 29.55
N ARG A 19 3.16 -30.68 29.56
CA ARG A 19 2.17 -30.99 30.60
C ARG A 19 2.41 -32.41 31.13
N LEU A 20 2.50 -32.57 32.45
CA LEU A 20 2.65 -33.90 33.05
C LEU A 20 1.31 -34.66 32.93
N ILE A 21 1.32 -35.82 32.29
CA ILE A 21 0.12 -36.66 32.13
C ILE A 21 0.01 -37.67 33.28
N SER A 22 1.10 -38.35 33.62
CA SER A 22 1.09 -39.32 34.72
C SER A 22 2.46 -39.55 35.33
N ARG A 23 2.46 -40.12 36.54
CA ARG A 23 3.64 -40.68 37.19
C ARG A 23 3.37 -42.13 37.54
N GLU A 24 4.17 -43.05 37.00
CA GLU A 24 4.14 -44.46 37.38
C GLU A 24 5.49 -44.83 37.98
N GLY A 25 5.53 -44.96 39.31
CA GLY A 25 6.78 -45.13 40.06
C GLY A 25 7.72 -43.94 39.86
N ASP A 26 8.99 -44.21 39.54
CA ASP A 26 10.01 -43.17 39.29
C ASP A 26 9.98 -42.61 37.85
N LYS A 27 8.96 -42.94 37.05
CA LYS A 27 8.84 -42.49 35.66
C LYS A 27 7.74 -41.45 35.51
N GLU A 28 8.12 -40.29 34.97
CA GLU A 28 7.20 -39.21 34.61
C GLU A 28 6.89 -39.25 33.12
N ILE A 29 5.61 -39.26 32.76
CA ILE A 29 5.15 -39.22 31.37
C ILE A 29 4.64 -37.80 31.07
N TRP A 30 5.29 -37.12 30.12
CA TRP A 30 4.98 -35.76 29.72
C TRP A 30 4.29 -35.72 28.35
N GLU A 31 3.20 -34.98 28.25
CA GLU A 31 2.66 -34.48 26.98
C GLU A 31 3.53 -33.31 26.53
N VAL A 32 3.95 -33.33 25.26
CA VAL A 32 4.64 -32.21 24.65
C VAL A 32 3.79 -31.73 23.49
N THR A 33 3.22 -30.54 23.61
CA THR A 33 2.53 -29.88 22.51
C THR A 33 3.48 -28.88 21.88
N ILE A 34 3.82 -29.14 20.62
CA ILE A 34 4.61 -28.24 19.80
C ILE A 34 3.64 -27.43 18.96
N THR A 35 3.59 -26.13 19.18
CA THR A 35 2.84 -25.22 18.31
C THR A 35 3.84 -24.51 17.41
N GLU A 36 3.83 -24.85 16.13
CA GLU A 36 4.54 -24.11 15.09
C GLU A 36 3.69 -22.90 14.71
N ILE A 37 4.07 -21.73 15.22
CA ILE A 37 3.48 -20.46 14.80
C ILE A 37 4.14 -20.14 13.46
N THR A 38 3.45 -20.48 12.37
CA THR A 38 3.77 -19.90 11.07
C THR A 38 3.14 -18.52 11.12
N GLU A 39 3.94 -17.46 11.23
CA GLU A 39 3.46 -16.14 10.84
C GLU A 39 3.01 -16.29 9.39
N GLU A 40 1.69 -16.31 9.18
CA GLU A 40 1.13 -16.12 7.86
C GLU A 40 1.64 -14.76 7.41
N GLN A 41 2.68 -14.75 6.58
CA GLN A 41 3.01 -13.58 5.79
C GLN A 41 1.75 -13.27 5.03
N ASP A 42 1.09 -12.17 5.42
CA ASP A 42 0.03 -11.53 4.70
C ASP A 42 0.54 -11.36 3.27
N LEU A 43 0.16 -12.31 2.41
CA LEU A 43 0.52 -12.32 1.00
C LEU A 43 -0.26 -11.15 0.41
N LEU A 44 0.32 -9.95 0.50
CA LEU A 44 -0.13 -8.77 -0.22
C LEU A 44 -0.41 -9.22 -1.64
N GLU A 45 -1.68 -9.20 -2.03
CA GLU A 45 -2.08 -9.55 -3.38
C GLU A 45 -1.18 -8.77 -4.34
N PRO A 46 -0.57 -9.44 -5.35
CA PRO A 46 0.30 -8.74 -6.28
C PRO A 46 -0.49 -7.56 -6.86
N PRO A 47 0.13 -6.36 -6.95
CA PRO A 47 -0.57 -5.18 -7.41
C PRO A 47 -1.26 -5.51 -8.75
N PRO A 48 -2.51 -5.05 -8.94
CA PRO A 48 -3.25 -5.35 -10.16
C PRO A 48 -2.40 -5.01 -11.38
N PRO A 49 -2.46 -5.82 -12.44
CA PRO A 49 -1.63 -5.62 -13.63
C PRO A 49 -1.83 -4.19 -14.16
N CYS A 50 -0.77 -3.38 -14.10
CA CYS A 50 -0.73 -2.12 -14.82
C CYS A 50 -0.72 -2.45 -16.31
N ASP A 51 -1.75 -2.04 -17.04
CA ASP A 51 -1.68 -2.02 -18.50
C ASP A 51 -0.50 -1.11 -18.89
N ARG A 52 0.52 -1.73 -19.50
CA ARG A 52 1.90 -1.22 -19.61
C ARG A 52 2.10 -0.08 -20.62
N ASP A 53 1.02 0.47 -21.15
CA ASP A 53 1.13 1.62 -22.03
C ASP A 53 1.30 2.87 -21.16
N ASN A 54 2.40 3.62 -21.37
CA ASN A 54 2.55 4.97 -20.84
C ASN A 54 1.46 5.86 -21.47
N ARG A 55 0.25 5.80 -20.90
CA ARG A 55 -0.96 6.48 -21.40
C ARG A 55 -0.87 8.01 -21.30
N PHE A 56 0.04 8.52 -20.47
CA PHE A 56 0.17 9.94 -20.16
C PHE A 56 1.63 10.34 -20.10
N ASP A 57 1.95 11.56 -20.55
CA ASP A 57 3.34 12.04 -20.60
C ASP A 57 3.82 12.53 -19.22
N ASN A 58 2.91 12.89 -18.32
CA ASN A 58 3.22 13.42 -17.00
C ASN A 58 2.06 13.22 -16.01
N THR A 59 2.36 13.33 -14.71
CA THR A 59 1.39 13.15 -13.62
C THR A 59 0.17 14.06 -13.75
N ARG A 60 0.34 15.28 -14.25
CA ARG A 60 -0.76 16.25 -14.36
C ARG A 60 -1.80 15.80 -15.39
N GLU A 61 -1.39 15.25 -16.52
CA GLU A 61 -2.30 14.72 -17.54
C GLU A 61 -3.13 13.56 -17.02
N TRP A 62 -2.49 12.64 -16.30
CA TRP A 62 -3.20 11.54 -15.65
C TRP A 62 -4.23 12.05 -14.63
N LEU A 63 -3.86 13.00 -13.76
CA LEU A 63 -4.80 13.57 -12.79
C LEU A 63 -5.97 14.30 -13.46
N LEU A 64 -5.74 14.98 -14.59
CA LEU A 64 -6.82 15.57 -15.41
C LEU A 64 -7.72 14.49 -16.01
N PHE A 65 -7.15 13.39 -16.49
CA PHE A 65 -7.92 12.24 -16.95
C PHE A 65 -8.82 11.71 -15.84
N LEU A 66 -8.31 11.49 -14.63
CA LEU A 66 -9.12 11.02 -13.50
C LEU A 66 -10.31 11.95 -13.22
N CYS A 67 -10.11 13.27 -13.22
CA CYS A 67 -11.18 14.25 -13.03
C CYS A 67 -12.32 14.13 -14.05
N ASN A 68 -12.01 13.71 -15.28
CA ASN A 68 -12.95 13.70 -16.42
C ASN A 68 -13.57 12.31 -16.66
N ALA A 69 -12.78 11.25 -16.50
CA ALA A 69 -13.16 9.89 -16.86
C ALA A 69 -13.79 9.13 -15.68
N ILE A 70 -13.33 9.38 -14.46
CA ILE A 70 -13.82 8.67 -13.28
C ILE A 70 -15.06 9.36 -12.73
N GLN A 71 -16.17 8.61 -12.66
CA GLN A 71 -17.41 9.03 -12.03
C GLN A 71 -17.63 8.18 -10.77
N PRO A 72 -17.13 8.62 -9.60
CA PRO A 72 -17.28 7.84 -8.39
C PRO A 72 -18.75 7.76 -7.98
N THR A 73 -19.11 6.63 -7.37
CA THR A 73 -20.42 6.48 -6.73
C THR A 73 -20.50 7.37 -5.48
N GLU A 74 -21.71 7.67 -5.01
CA GLU A 74 -21.92 8.45 -3.77
C GLU A 74 -21.30 7.81 -2.52
N ARG A 75 -20.91 6.53 -2.60
CA ARG A 75 -20.25 5.81 -1.51
C ARG A 75 -18.79 6.21 -1.32
N VAL A 76 -18.12 6.71 -2.35
CA VAL A 76 -16.70 7.09 -2.26
C VAL A 76 -16.59 8.40 -1.50
N VAL A 77 -15.97 8.34 -0.32
CA VAL A 77 -15.79 9.47 0.60
C VAL A 77 -14.34 9.92 0.73
N ALA A 78 -13.38 9.09 0.32
CA ALA A 78 -11.96 9.41 0.28
C ALA A 78 -11.30 8.78 -0.94
N CYS A 79 -10.05 9.13 -1.22
CA CYS A 79 -9.24 8.40 -2.17
C CYS A 79 -7.78 8.31 -1.74
N PHE A 80 -7.13 7.25 -2.19
CA PHE A 80 -5.74 6.97 -1.92
C PHE A 80 -4.97 6.74 -3.22
N PHE A 81 -3.79 7.35 -3.29
CA PHE A 81 -2.81 7.13 -4.36
C PHE A 81 -1.67 6.29 -3.79
N SER A 82 -1.80 4.98 -3.94
CA SER A 82 -0.84 3.99 -3.46
C SER A 82 0.35 3.91 -4.42
N ILE A 83 1.55 4.23 -3.95
CA ILE A 83 2.78 4.13 -4.73
C ILE A 83 3.36 2.72 -4.55
N HIS A 84 3.69 2.07 -5.65
CA HIS A 84 4.30 0.75 -5.68
C HIS A 84 5.68 0.83 -6.31
N GLN A 85 6.65 0.18 -5.68
CA GLN A 85 7.99 0.05 -6.25
C GLN A 85 8.05 -1.23 -7.10
N LEU A 86 8.43 -1.06 -8.36
CA LEU A 86 8.68 -2.14 -9.30
C LEU A 86 10.20 -2.21 -9.57
N PRO A 87 10.70 -3.28 -10.21
CA PRO A 87 12.12 -3.38 -10.55
C PRO A 87 12.56 -2.24 -11.51
N GLY A 88 13.17 -1.19 -10.93
CA GLY A 88 13.72 -0.05 -11.68
C GLY A 88 12.75 1.08 -11.97
N GLU A 89 11.50 1.01 -11.49
CA GLU A 89 10.44 1.98 -11.78
C GLU A 89 9.44 2.08 -10.62
N TYR A 90 8.53 3.06 -10.68
CA TYR A 90 7.46 3.23 -9.71
C TYR A 90 6.12 3.33 -10.43
N SER A 91 5.07 2.76 -9.85
CA SER A 91 3.70 2.94 -10.31
C SER A 91 2.82 3.51 -9.20
N VAL A 92 1.69 4.08 -9.58
CA VAL A 92 0.67 4.58 -8.66
C VAL A 92 -0.66 3.91 -8.99
N LEU A 93 -1.27 3.31 -7.98
CA LEU A 93 -2.65 2.85 -8.02
C LEU A 93 -3.52 3.92 -7.34
N PHE A 94 -4.42 4.52 -8.10
CA PHE A 94 -5.50 5.34 -7.57
C PHE A 94 -6.67 4.45 -7.17
N THR A 95 -7.20 4.64 -5.97
CA THR A 95 -8.45 4.02 -5.51
C THR A 95 -9.37 5.05 -4.86
N GLY A 96 -10.67 4.92 -5.10
CA GLY A 96 -11.71 5.51 -4.26
C GLY A 96 -11.94 4.64 -3.04
N ASN A 97 -12.24 5.25 -1.89
CA ASN A 97 -12.47 4.55 -0.63
C ASN A 97 -13.83 4.94 -0.05
N TRP A 98 -14.58 3.94 0.43
CA TRP A 98 -15.94 4.15 0.97
C TRP A 98 -15.98 4.42 2.48
N LYS A 99 -14.84 4.32 3.17
CA LYS A 99 -14.66 4.70 4.57
C LYS A 99 -13.48 5.67 4.70
N PHE A 100 -13.59 6.58 5.65
CA PHE A 100 -12.51 7.47 6.06
C PHE A 100 -12.59 7.72 7.56
N ASP A 101 -11.48 7.46 8.25
CA ASP A 101 -11.28 7.81 9.65
C ASP A 101 -9.90 8.47 9.79
N PRO A 102 -9.82 9.74 10.25
CA PRO A 102 -8.54 10.43 10.39
C PRO A 102 -7.65 9.85 11.50
N ALA A 103 -8.22 9.09 12.45
CA ALA A 103 -7.47 8.43 13.53
C ALA A 103 -6.99 7.03 13.15
N ASP A 104 -7.60 6.43 12.13
CA ASP A 104 -7.35 5.05 11.71
C ASP A 104 -6.95 4.97 10.23
N LYS A 105 -5.66 4.72 9.99
CA LYS A 105 -5.08 4.63 8.65
C LYS A 105 -5.53 3.41 7.85
N GLU A 106 -6.24 2.45 8.46
CA GLU A 106 -6.83 1.31 7.74
C GLU A 106 -7.86 1.74 6.70
N TRP A 107 -8.29 3.00 6.73
CA TRP A 107 -9.24 3.51 5.76
C TRP A 107 -8.82 3.28 4.29
N VAL A 108 -7.51 3.25 4.02
CA VAL A 108 -6.93 3.05 2.69
C VAL A 108 -7.24 1.66 2.09
N PHE A 109 -7.59 0.68 2.92
CA PHE A 109 -7.93 -0.68 2.48
C PHE A 109 -9.41 -0.87 2.16
N TYR A 110 -10.28 0.07 2.53
CA TYR A 110 -11.70 0.04 2.14
C TYR A 110 -11.91 0.62 0.74
N ALA A 111 -11.16 0.08 -0.22
CA ALA A 111 -11.21 0.49 -1.62
C ALA A 111 -12.54 0.08 -2.28
N ASP A 112 -13.01 0.90 -3.22
CA ASP A 112 -14.09 0.61 -4.16
C ASP A 112 -13.45 0.15 -5.47
N ASP A 113 -13.62 -1.13 -5.80
CA ASP A 113 -13.04 -1.80 -6.97
C ASP A 113 -13.51 -1.20 -8.31
N LYS A 114 -14.59 -0.42 -8.31
CA LYS A 114 -15.11 0.28 -9.49
C LYS A 114 -14.50 1.65 -9.70
N VAL A 115 -13.78 2.18 -8.71
CA VAL A 115 -13.20 3.52 -8.74
C VAL A 115 -11.70 3.37 -8.57
N GLN A 116 -11.05 2.88 -9.63
CA GLN A 116 -9.61 2.66 -9.65
C GLN A 116 -9.02 2.93 -11.02
N ASP A 117 -7.75 3.33 -11.04
CA ASP A 117 -6.94 3.45 -12.25
C ASP A 117 -5.46 3.39 -11.86
N SER A 118 -4.58 3.01 -12.79
CA SER A 118 -3.14 2.90 -12.54
C SER A 118 -2.31 3.76 -13.48
N TYR A 119 -1.18 4.23 -12.98
CA TYR A 119 -0.26 5.07 -13.72
C TYR A 119 1.18 4.68 -13.43
N LEU A 120 1.94 4.40 -14.49
CA LEU A 120 3.38 4.22 -14.39
C LEU A 120 4.03 5.60 -14.31
N LEU A 121 4.83 5.85 -13.26
CA LEU A 121 5.51 7.13 -13.13
C LEU A 121 6.63 7.22 -14.18
N PRO A 122 6.75 8.36 -14.89
CA PRO A 122 7.66 8.46 -16.01
C PRO A 122 9.12 8.44 -15.57
N ASP A 123 9.91 7.56 -16.18
CA ASP A 123 11.34 7.39 -15.92
C ASP A 123 12.11 8.72 -15.95
N SER A 124 11.76 9.62 -16.87
CA SER A 124 12.39 10.93 -17.03
C SER A 124 12.33 11.80 -15.76
N GLU A 125 11.41 11.50 -14.86
CA GLU A 125 11.17 12.28 -13.65
C GLU A 125 11.43 11.50 -12.35
N TYR A 126 11.35 10.16 -12.38
CA TYR A 126 11.33 9.32 -11.17
C TYR A 126 12.42 8.25 -11.08
N LYS A 127 13.09 7.89 -12.18
CA LYS A 127 13.98 6.71 -12.24
C LYS A 127 15.10 6.70 -11.21
N ASP A 128 15.72 7.85 -10.97
CA ASP A 128 16.86 7.98 -10.07
C ASP A 128 16.47 8.39 -8.64
N LEU A 129 15.17 8.50 -8.36
CA LEU A 129 14.68 8.87 -7.04
C LEU A 129 14.60 7.65 -6.14
N ASN A 130 15.01 7.82 -4.88
CA ASN A 130 14.71 6.82 -3.86
C ASN A 130 13.22 6.91 -3.46
N ARG A 131 12.80 5.98 -2.59
CA ARG A 131 11.43 5.89 -2.08
C ARG A 131 10.93 7.20 -1.44
N GLU A 132 11.74 7.81 -0.58
CA GLU A 132 11.37 9.02 0.15
C GLU A 132 11.21 10.22 -0.80
N ASP A 133 12.15 10.39 -1.74
CA ASP A 133 12.12 11.47 -2.72
C ASP A 133 11.00 11.28 -3.75
N THR A 134 10.69 10.03 -4.11
CA THR A 134 9.54 9.68 -4.95
C THR A 134 8.23 10.09 -4.27
N LEU A 135 8.04 9.70 -3.00
CA LEU A 135 6.86 10.09 -2.22
C LEU A 135 6.74 11.61 -2.10
N LYS A 136 7.84 12.30 -1.76
CA LYS A 136 7.86 13.76 -1.64
C LYS A 136 7.52 14.46 -2.95
N LYS A 137 8.11 14.02 -4.06
CA LYS A 137 7.85 14.60 -5.40
C LYS A 137 6.39 14.40 -5.80
N PHE A 138 5.90 13.16 -5.75
CA PHE A 138 4.53 12.84 -6.13
C PHE A 138 3.49 13.54 -5.21
N ALA A 139 3.72 13.55 -3.89
CA ALA A 139 2.87 14.31 -2.98
C ALA A 139 2.92 15.83 -3.25
N GLY A 140 4.07 16.36 -3.67
CA GLY A 140 4.24 17.74 -4.10
C GLY A 140 3.39 18.07 -5.33
N GLU A 141 3.41 17.20 -6.34
CA GLU A 141 2.60 17.32 -7.55
C GLU A 141 1.10 17.23 -7.26
N LEU A 142 0.67 16.28 -6.42
CA LEU A 142 -0.70 16.19 -5.94
C LEU A 142 -1.13 17.45 -5.16
N LYS A 143 -0.28 17.98 -4.28
CA LYS A 143 -0.55 19.23 -3.55
C LYS A 143 -0.59 20.45 -4.45
N ALA A 144 0.18 20.46 -5.54
CA ALA A 144 0.12 21.52 -6.53
C ALA A 144 -1.19 21.42 -7.33
N PHE A 145 -1.56 20.21 -7.76
CA PHE A 145 -2.79 19.94 -8.49
C PHE A 145 -4.04 20.21 -7.65
N SER A 146 -4.03 19.91 -6.34
CA SER A 146 -5.17 20.13 -5.44
C SER A 146 -5.59 21.60 -5.30
N LYS A 147 -4.69 22.53 -5.64
CA LYS A 147 -4.95 23.97 -5.63
C LYS A 147 -5.64 24.46 -6.91
N THR A 148 -5.69 23.65 -7.97
CA THR A 148 -6.31 24.00 -9.25
C THR A 148 -7.84 24.04 -9.18
N GLU A 149 -8.48 24.80 -10.06
CA GLU A 149 -9.95 24.81 -10.16
C GLU A 149 -10.49 23.47 -10.67
N GLN A 150 -9.77 22.80 -11.58
CA GLN A 150 -10.12 21.48 -12.06
C GLN A 150 -10.28 20.48 -10.91
N PHE A 151 -9.31 20.44 -9.99
CA PHE A 151 -9.42 19.57 -8.82
C PHE A 151 -10.61 19.93 -7.94
N LYS A 152 -10.77 21.22 -7.59
CA LYS A 152 -11.85 21.68 -6.71
C LYS A 152 -13.25 21.44 -7.28
N GLN A 153 -13.41 21.51 -8.60
CA GLN A 153 -14.69 21.30 -9.29
C GLN A 153 -14.95 19.84 -9.65
N SER A 154 -13.91 19.00 -9.67
CA SER A 154 -14.02 17.55 -9.87
C SER A 154 -14.59 16.84 -8.64
N PHE A 155 -14.73 15.51 -8.72
CA PHE A 155 -15.11 14.71 -7.58
C PHE A 155 -14.13 14.82 -6.40
N PHE A 156 -12.83 15.02 -6.64
CA PHE A 156 -11.83 15.17 -5.57
C PHE A 156 -12.16 16.33 -4.63
N GLY A 157 -12.71 17.43 -5.15
CA GLY A 157 -13.12 18.59 -4.36
C GLY A 157 -14.18 18.27 -3.30
N ARG A 158 -14.99 17.21 -3.54
CA ARG A 158 -16.10 16.78 -2.67
C ARG A 158 -15.71 15.70 -1.67
N LEU A 159 -14.56 15.05 -1.84
CA LEU A 159 -14.09 14.01 -0.93
C LEU A 159 -13.73 14.60 0.45
N LYS A 160 -13.87 13.78 1.49
CA LYS A 160 -13.40 14.12 2.84
C LYS A 160 -11.89 14.11 2.94
N ALA A 161 -11.25 13.24 2.16
CA ALA A 161 -9.81 13.02 2.21
C ALA A 161 -9.23 12.65 0.85
N VAL A 162 -8.04 13.17 0.59
CA VAL A 162 -7.18 12.74 -0.51
C VAL A 162 -5.79 12.51 0.05
N ALA A 163 -5.20 11.35 -0.18
CA ALA A 163 -3.90 11.01 0.37
C ALA A 163 -3.04 10.18 -0.59
N THR A 164 -1.74 10.12 -0.33
CA THR A 164 -0.79 9.26 -1.06
C THR A 164 0.20 8.62 -0.10
N GLY A 165 0.75 7.47 -0.48
CA GLY A 165 1.72 6.75 0.31
C GLY A 165 2.10 5.44 -0.33
N PHE A 166 3.15 4.78 0.16
CA PHE A 166 3.48 3.41 -0.27
C PHE A 166 2.63 2.36 0.46
N PHE A 167 2.36 2.59 1.75
CA PHE A 167 1.55 1.76 2.64
C PHE A 167 0.99 2.63 3.79
N GLN A 168 0.27 2.03 4.73
CA GLN A 168 -0.30 2.72 5.90
C GLN A 168 0.73 3.52 6.72
N GLU A 169 1.98 3.05 6.78
CA GLU A 169 2.99 3.69 7.62
C GLU A 169 3.39 5.08 7.09
N GLU A 170 3.31 5.28 5.78
CA GLU A 170 3.83 6.46 5.07
C GLU A 170 2.73 7.19 4.29
N ILE A 171 1.67 7.62 4.98
CA ILE A 171 0.57 8.39 4.38
C ILE A 171 0.84 9.89 4.49
N ILE A 172 0.76 10.58 3.35
CA ILE A 172 0.73 12.03 3.25
C ILE A 172 -0.68 12.49 2.87
N MET A 173 -1.32 13.23 3.76
CA MET A 173 -2.58 13.91 3.49
C MET A 173 -2.39 15.09 2.53
N ILE A 174 -3.26 15.19 1.53
CA ILE A 174 -3.30 16.24 0.51
C ILE A 174 -4.47 17.19 0.75
N LYS A 175 -5.63 16.63 1.11
CA LYS A 175 -6.88 17.31 1.46
C LYS A 175 -7.47 16.63 2.68
#